data_AF-A0A090X238-F1
#
_entry.id   AF-A0A090X238-F1
#
_cell.length_a   1.000
_cell.length_b   1.000
_cell.length_c   1.000
_cell.angle_alpha   90.00
_cell.angle_beta   90.00
_cell.angle_gamma   90.00
#
_symmetry.space_group_name_H-M   'P 1'
#
loop_
_entity.id
_entity.type
_entity.pdbx_description
1 polymer ?
#
loop_
_entity_poly.entity_id
_entity_poly.type
_entity_poly.pdbx_seq_one_letter_code
_entity_poly.pdbx_strand_id
1 'polypeptide(L)' 'MPVWDGWQFLDAFKEIPVEDKIDIYILTSSNNEADIERAKNYNIDSNYIVKPITLEKLKDVIFSE' A
#
# COMPACT_ATOMS: atom_id res chain seq x y z
N MET A 1 4.61 -13.13 0.00
CA MET A 1 4.11 -13.77 -1.23
C MET A 1 5.28 -14.51 -1.87
N PRO A 2 5.15 -15.80 -2.22
CA PRO A 2 6.27 -16.60 -2.72
C PRO A 2 6.56 -16.44 -4.22
N VAL A 3 5.63 -15.85 -5.00
CA VAL A 3 5.73 -15.74 -6.46
C VAL A 3 5.89 -14.29 -6.93
N TRP A 4 5.06 -13.37 -6.44
CA TRP A 4 5.15 -11.94 -6.72
C TRP A 4 5.48 -11.16 -5.45
N ASP A 5 6.18 -10.03 -5.59
CA ASP A 5 6.26 -9.03 -4.53
C ASP A 5 5.08 -8.03 -4.60
N GLY A 6 4.98 -7.17 -3.59
CA GLY A 6 3.91 -6.17 -3.52
C GLY A 6 3.96 -5.13 -4.65
N TRP A 7 5.14 -4.88 -5.22
CA TRP A 7 5.30 -3.91 -6.31
C TRP A 7 4.88 -4.50 -7.65
N GLN A 8 5.25 -5.75 -7.91
CA GLN A 8 4.80 -6.49 -9.09
C GLN A 8 3.26 -6.61 -9.12
N PHE A 9 2.63 -6.77 -7.95
CA PHE A 9 1.17 -6.69 -7.85
C PHE A 9 0.64 -5.31 -8.27
N LEU A 10 1.23 -4.22 -7.78
CA LEU A 10 0.81 -2.86 -8.13
C LEU A 10 0.99 -2.55 -9.61
N ASP A 11 2.07 -3.03 -10.22
CA ASP A 11 2.32 -2.92 -11.66
C ASP A 11 1.24 -3.64 -12.46
N ALA A 12 0.93 -4.89 -12.10
CA ALA A 12 -0.15 -5.65 -12.75
C ALA A 12 -1.53 -5.03 -12.52
N PHE A 13 -1.77 -4.49 -11.33
CA PHE A 13 -3.06 -3.90 -10.96
C PHE A 13 -3.37 -2.62 -11.76
N LYS A 14 -2.35 -1.79 -12.05
CA LYS A 14 -2.50 -0.58 -12.88
C LYS A 14 -3.03 -0.86 -14.30
N GLU A 15 -2.79 -2.05 -14.82
CA GLU A 15 -3.24 -2.46 -16.16
C GLU A 15 -4.70 -2.94 -16.18
N ILE A 16 -5.32 -3.11 -15.01
CA ILE A 16 -6.72 -3.55 -14.90
C ILE A 16 -7.62 -2.32 -15.03
N PRO A 17 -8.57 -2.28 -15.98
CA PRO A 17 -9.54 -1.19 -16.08
C PRO A 17 -10.58 -1.33 -14.96
N VAL A 18 -10.30 -0.68 -13.83
CA VAL A 18 -11.21 -0.60 -12.70
C VAL A 18 -11.94 0.76 -12.76
N GLU A 19 -13.27 0.73 -12.78
CA GLU A 19 -14.10 1.94 -12.74
C GLU A 19 -14.28 2.47 -11.32
N ASP A 20 -14.24 1.58 -10.33
CA ASP A 20 -14.35 1.90 -8.92
C ASP A 20 -13.03 2.42 -8.33
N LYS A 21 -13.14 3.35 -7.38
CA LYS A 21 -12.00 3.77 -6.56
C LYS A 21 -11.61 2.63 -5.62
N ILE A 22 -10.39 2.11 -5.76
CA ILE A 22 -9.83 1.09 -4.88
C ILE A 22 -8.71 1.70 -4.04
N ASP A 23 -8.90 1.69 -2.72
CA ASP A 23 -7.89 2.15 -1.77
C ASP A 23 -6.92 1.01 -1.43
N ILE A 24 -5.64 1.20 -1.79
CA ILE A 24 -4.57 0.21 -1.57
C ILE A 24 -3.62 0.71 -0.49
N TYR A 25 -3.33 -0.17 0.48
CA TYR A 25 -2.38 0.07 1.57
C TYR A 25 -1.25 -0.97 1.54
N ILE A 26 -0.02 -0.51 1.74
CA ILE A 26 1.16 -1.38 1.88
C ILE A 26 1.41 -1.60 3.37
N LEU A 27 1.44 -2.87 3.81
CA LEU A 27 1.84 -3.23 5.16
C LEU A 27 3.22 -3.91 5.15
N THR A 28 4.21 -3.26 5.75
CA THR A 28 5.63 -3.60 5.59
C THR A 28 6.40 -3.59 6.90
N SER A 29 7.49 -4.36 6.99
CA SER A 29 8.44 -4.26 8.11
C SER A 29 9.58 -3.28 7.84
N SER A 30 9.69 -2.78 6.61
CA SER A 30 10.76 -1.89 6.13
C SER A 30 10.33 -0.43 6.26
N ASN A 31 11.15 0.41 6.89
CA ASN A 31 11.01 1.86 6.86
C ASN A 31 12.01 2.52 5.90
N ASN A 32 12.43 1.79 4.86
CA ASN A 32 13.41 2.28 3.90
C ASN A 32 12.85 3.44 3.07
N GLU A 33 13.58 4.56 3.00
CA GLU A 33 13.23 5.72 2.19
C GLU A 33 13.06 5.36 0.71
N ALA A 34 13.84 4.40 0.19
CA ALA A 34 13.70 3.95 -1.20
C ALA A 34 12.34 3.29 -1.47
N ASP A 35 11.77 2.56 -0.49
CA ASP A 35 10.44 1.97 -0.61
C ASP A 35 9.35 3.05 -0.58
N ILE A 36 9.55 4.10 0.23
CA ILE A 36 8.64 5.24 0.32
C ILE A 36 8.66 6.05 -0.99
N GLU A 37 9.84 6.33 -1.53
CA GLU A 37 9.97 6.99 -2.85
C GLU A 37 9.34 6.14 -3.96
N ARG A 38 9.49 4.81 -3.89
CA ARG A 38 8.82 3.91 -4.82
C ARG A 38 7.29 3.98 -4.66
N ALA A 39 6.77 4.04 -3.44
CA ALA A 39 5.33 4.16 -3.17
C ALA A 39 4.72 5.45 -3.76
N LYS A 40 5.47 6.56 -3.79
CA LYS A 40 5.01 7.81 -4.43
C LYS A 40 4.68 7.63 -5.91
N ASN A 41 5.41 6.78 -6.63
CA ASN A 41 5.12 6.46 -8.05
C ASN A 41 3.80 5.70 -8.26
N TYR A 42 3.17 5.25 -7.18
CA TYR A 42 1.85 4.62 -7.19
C TYR A 42 0.79 5.47 -6.48
N ASN A 43 1.12 6.69 -6.02
CA ASN A 43 0.25 7.55 -5.22
C ASN A 43 -0.26 6.89 -3.92
N ILE A 44 0.58 6.08 -3.27
CA ILE A 44 0.23 5.34 -2.03
C ILE A 44 1.23 5.59 -0.88
N ASP A 45 2.02 6.66 -0.94
CA ASP A 45 2.98 7.01 0.11
C ASP A 45 2.28 7.35 1.44
N SER A 46 1.10 7.98 1.39
CA SER A 46 0.21 8.15 2.55
C SER A 46 -0.39 6.85 3.08
N ASN A 47 -0.34 5.79 2.27
CA ASN A 47 -0.96 4.48 2.54
C ASN A 47 0.10 3.41 2.89
N TYR A 48 1.31 3.85 3.22
CA TYR A 48 2.41 3.00 3.63
C TYR A 48 2.44 2.82 5.15
N ILE A 49 2.13 1.61 5.61
CA ILE A 49 1.98 1.27 7.04
C ILE A 49 3.15 0.40 7.48
N VAL A 50 3.97 0.94 8.38
CA VAL A 50 5.08 0.20 9.00
C VAL A 50 4.56 -0.64 10.17
N LYS A 51 4.98 -1.90 10.22
CA LYS A 51 4.66 -2.84 11.30
C LYS A 51 5.41 -2.49 12.59
N PRO A 52 4.88 -2.87 13.76
CA PRO A 52 3.59 -3.54 13.96
C PRO A 52 2.43 -2.57 13.77
N ILE A 53 1.37 -3.02 13.08
CA ILE A 53 0.14 -2.24 12.97
C ILE A 53 -0.62 -2.30 14.30
N THR A 54 -1.08 -1.14 14.78
CA THR A 54 -1.93 -1.05 15.97
C THR A 54 -3.40 -1.11 15.59
N LEU A 55 -4.26 -1.53 16.52
CA LEU A 55 -5.72 -1.54 16.29
C LEU A 55 -6.25 -0.13 16.00
N GLU A 56 -5.69 0.89 16.66
CA GLU A 56 -6.02 2.29 16.41
C GLU A 56 -5.70 2.69 14.96
N LYS A 57 -4.48 2.41 14.50
CA LYS A 57 -4.09 2.73 13.12
C LYS A 57 -4.91 1.99 12.08
N LEU A 58 -5.28 0.74 12.36
CA LEU A 58 -6.17 -0.04 11.51
C LEU A 58 -7.57 0.57 11.45
N LYS A 59 -8.08 1.08 12.58
CA LYS A 59 -9.38 1.76 12.62
C LYS A 59 -9.36 3.04 11.81
N ASP A 60 -8.30 3.85 11.92
CA ASP A 60 -8.14 5.05 11.11
C ASP A 60 -8.22 4.69 9.62
N VAL A 61 -7.47 3.68 9.20
CA VAL A 61 -7.41 3.30 7.78
C VAL A 61 -8.73 2.72 7.23
N ILE A 62 -9.50 1.98 8.05
CA ILE A 62 -10.74 1.33 7.59
C ILE A 62 -11.98 2.23 7.74
N PHE A 63 -11.99 3.08 8.77
CA PHE A 63 -13.17 3.86 9.15
C PHE A 63 -12.99 5.38 9.00
N SER A 64 -11.88 5.85 8.42
CA SER A 64 -11.77 7.26 8.02
C SER A 64 -12.77 7.54 6.90
N GLU A 65 -13.81 8.31 7.23
CA GLU A 65 -14.71 8.99 6.27
C GLU A 65 -14.03 10.20 5.62
#